data_AF-A0A4V3IYH2-F1
#
_entry.id   AF-A0A4V3IYH2-F1
#
_cell.length_a   1.000
_cell.length_b   1.000
_cell.length_c   1.000
_cell.angle_alpha   90.00
_cell.angle_beta   90.00
_cell.angle_gamma   90.00
#
_symmetry.space_group_name_H-M   'P 1'
#
loop_
_entity.id
_entity.type
_entity.pdbx_description
1 polymer ?
#
loop_
_entity_poly.entity_id
_entity_poly.type
_entity_poly.pdbx_seq_one_letter_code
_entity_poly.pdbx_strand_id
1 'polypeptide(L)'
;MKKKIYILALIVTLLSSVYTSKAEAIVTFTDSDLSRYYYDDVEKRKATVSINVDGIVEGTGQKILIRGTTHILSDPFDKVTKKELLDSIRHQMTELQLNYKYELLDFASDAKLYNNGELLFSVGDDEGTVRLKGDIRKYQLNGHVILREKKEPELKNPANFAQINYKVKFARLGNFIGRPLETIQLESVPISIGQKITSQALRNLAQEILAKKYPTMQIRGEAETIITHNCNGDFQKYFSEVGDFSYTIAPRNKIIKTNPKSGFEEEFTSIDEIYQVYYVDFMEK
;
A
#
# COMPACT_ATOMS: atom_id res chain seq x y z
N MET A 1 -29.94 -14.55 -42.95
CA MET A 1 -29.28 -14.67 -41.63
C MET A 1 -28.07 -13.76 -41.60
N LYS A 2 -28.19 -12.58 -40.95
CA LYS A 2 -27.17 -11.52 -40.98
C LYS A 2 -26.28 -11.64 -39.73
N LYS A 3 -25.03 -12.08 -39.91
CA LYS A 3 -23.97 -11.97 -38.89
C LYS A 3 -23.47 -10.53 -38.87
N LYS A 4 -23.64 -9.83 -37.75
CA LYS A 4 -23.01 -8.52 -37.52
C LYS A 4 -21.62 -8.75 -36.94
N ILE A 5 -20.61 -8.45 -37.74
CA ILE A 5 -19.20 -8.34 -37.36
C ILE A 5 -18.98 -6.88 -37.01
N TYR A 6 -18.58 -6.57 -35.78
CA TYR A 6 -18.05 -5.26 -35.43
C TYR A 6 -16.52 -5.36 -35.36
N ILE A 7 -15.88 -4.97 -36.46
CA ILE A 7 -14.47 -4.62 -36.52
C ILE A 7 -14.39 -3.17 -36.08
N LEU A 8 -13.74 -2.88 -34.95
CA LEU A 8 -13.28 -1.53 -34.65
C LEU A 8 -11.77 -1.50 -34.87
N ALA A 9 -11.40 -0.88 -35.98
CA ALA A 9 -10.04 -0.49 -36.29
C ALA A 9 -9.68 0.73 -35.44
N LEU A 10 -8.51 0.72 -34.81
CA LEU A 10 -7.81 1.94 -34.42
C LEU A 10 -6.33 1.77 -34.79
N ILE A 11 -5.98 2.29 -35.97
CA ILE A 11 -4.59 2.43 -36.39
C ILE A 11 -4.05 3.75 -35.83
N VAL A 12 -2.92 3.60 -35.19
CA VAL A 12 -1.98 4.56 -34.60
C VAL A 12 -1.26 5.38 -35.68
N THR A 13 -0.99 6.66 -35.40
CA THR A 13 0.34 7.31 -35.58
C THR A 13 0.32 8.68 -34.88
N LEU A 14 1.10 8.95 -33.82
CA LEU A 14 2.56 9.14 -33.67
C LEU A 14 3.02 10.59 -33.87
N LEU A 15 3.72 11.13 -32.86
CA LEU A 15 4.97 11.93 -32.88
C LEU A 15 5.10 12.62 -31.50
N SER A 16 5.86 12.09 -30.53
CA SER A 16 7.34 11.98 -30.39
C SER A 16 7.96 13.17 -29.64
N SER A 17 8.49 12.87 -28.45
CA SER A 17 9.80 13.33 -27.93
C SER A 17 10.08 12.49 -26.68
N VAL A 18 10.83 11.39 -26.78
CA VAL A 18 12.28 11.29 -26.54
C VAL A 18 12.79 12.32 -25.53
N TYR A 19 12.93 11.87 -24.28
CA TYR A 19 14.14 12.12 -23.51
C TYR A 19 14.60 10.81 -22.87
N THR A 20 15.62 10.23 -23.49
CA THR A 20 16.52 9.25 -22.88
C THR A 20 17.63 10.00 -22.15
N SER A 21 17.94 9.62 -20.92
CA SER A 21 19.33 9.51 -20.44
C SER A 21 19.30 8.71 -19.13
N LYS A 22 19.75 7.45 -19.20
CA LYS A 22 21.09 6.96 -18.86
C LYS A 22 21.19 6.56 -17.39
N ALA A 23 21.11 5.26 -17.17
CA ALA A 23 21.79 4.63 -16.04
C ALA A 23 23.31 4.67 -16.28
N GLU A 24 24.05 4.83 -15.19
CA GLU A 24 25.48 4.49 -14.94
C GLU A 24 25.95 5.47 -13.84
N ALA A 25 26.78 5.15 -12.86
CA ALA A 25 27.33 3.92 -12.34
C ALA A 25 27.96 4.33 -10.99
N ILE A 26 28.31 3.33 -10.19
CA ILE A 26 29.05 3.44 -8.93
C ILE A 26 30.27 4.35 -9.07
N VAL A 27 30.46 5.31 -8.16
CA VAL A 27 31.75 5.95 -7.90
C VAL A 27 32.11 5.78 -6.44
N THR A 28 33.23 5.09 -6.26
CA THR A 28 34.04 4.82 -5.08
C THR A 28 34.32 6.05 -4.22
N PHE A 29 34.35 5.85 -2.90
CA PHE A 29 34.95 6.80 -1.96
C PHE A 29 36.46 6.88 -2.21
N THR A 30 36.91 8.01 -2.71
CA THR A 30 38.30 8.46 -2.57
C THR A 30 38.28 9.85 -1.97
N ASP A 31 39.13 10.00 -0.96
CA ASP A 31 39.26 11.13 -0.07
C ASP A 31 39.61 12.45 -0.77
N SER A 32 39.44 13.54 -0.04
CA SER A 32 39.83 14.95 -0.31
C SER A 32 39.08 15.70 -1.42
N ASP A 33 38.20 16.63 -1.02
CA ASP A 33 38.30 18.02 -1.51
C ASP A 33 37.42 19.01 -0.71
N LEU A 34 38.13 19.81 0.08
CA LEU A 34 37.66 20.98 0.83
C LEU A 34 37.40 22.16 -0.13
N SER A 35 36.28 22.22 -0.84
CA SER A 35 35.91 23.46 -1.60
C SER A 35 34.47 23.54 -2.12
N ARG A 36 33.46 23.05 -1.39
CA ARG A 36 32.04 23.32 -1.71
C ARG A 36 31.20 23.86 -0.54
N TYR A 37 31.85 24.58 0.36
CA TYR A 37 31.15 25.52 1.23
C TYR A 37 30.68 26.70 0.39
N TYR A 38 29.42 27.12 0.57
CA TYR A 38 28.81 28.41 0.18
C TYR A 38 27.61 28.47 -0.77
N TYR A 39 26.96 27.38 -1.18
CA TYR A 39 25.66 27.50 -1.91
C TYR A 39 24.56 26.46 -1.59
N ASP A 40 24.66 25.73 -0.47
CA ASP A 40 23.70 24.65 -0.15
C ASP A 40 22.89 24.88 1.15
N ASP A 41 23.14 25.98 1.88
CA ASP A 41 22.73 26.11 3.29
C ASP A 41 21.35 26.74 3.57
N VAL A 42 20.64 27.25 2.55
CA VAL A 42 19.32 27.89 2.76
C VAL A 42 18.16 26.89 2.59
N GLU A 43 18.35 25.80 1.84
CA GLU A 43 17.35 24.73 1.68
C GLU A 43 17.56 23.51 2.60
N LYS A 44 18.70 23.40 3.30
CA LYS A 44 19.16 22.14 3.93
C LYS A 44 19.19 22.07 5.46
N ARG A 45 18.22 22.67 6.16
CA ARG A 45 17.96 22.27 7.56
C ARG A 45 16.47 22.11 7.84
N LYS A 46 15.73 21.35 7.02
CA LYS A 46 14.37 20.96 7.41
C LYS A 46 14.45 20.19 8.73
N ALA A 47 13.70 20.63 9.74
CA ALA A 47 13.68 19.94 11.00
C ALA A 47 13.00 18.59 10.85
N THR A 48 13.57 17.57 11.49
CA THR A 48 13.09 16.19 11.35
C THR A 48 12.81 15.57 12.71
N VAL A 49 11.80 14.72 12.74
CA VAL A 49 11.48 13.86 13.88
C VAL A 49 11.77 12.43 13.47
N SER A 50 12.73 11.79 14.13
CA SER A 50 12.88 10.35 14.08
C SER A 50 11.81 9.72 14.96
N ILE A 51 10.92 8.92 14.37
CA ILE A 51 9.80 8.30 15.05
C ILE A 51 10.14 6.82 15.30
N ASN A 52 10.34 6.49 16.57
CA ASN A 52 10.72 5.18 17.08
C ASN A 52 9.70 4.71 18.12
N VAL A 53 8.44 4.59 17.70
CA VAL A 53 7.35 4.10 18.53
C VAL A 53 6.93 2.68 18.15
N ASP A 54 6.45 1.93 19.13
CA ASP A 54 5.74 0.67 18.93
C ASP A 54 4.24 0.84 19.19
N GLY A 55 3.40 0.05 18.53
CA GLY A 55 2.01 -0.08 18.88
C GLY A 55 1.79 -0.98 20.09
N ILE A 56 0.87 -0.61 20.97
CA ILE A 56 0.27 -1.49 21.98
C ILE A 56 -1.21 -1.64 21.64
N VAL A 57 -1.64 -2.88 21.41
CA VAL A 57 -3.04 -3.17 21.11
C VAL A 57 -3.87 -3.11 22.39
N GLU A 58 -4.87 -2.23 22.40
CA GLU A 58 -5.83 -2.07 23.49
C GLU A 58 -6.53 -3.40 23.81
N GLY A 59 -6.65 -3.72 25.10
CA GLY A 59 -7.27 -4.96 25.59
C GLY A 59 -6.34 -6.17 25.65
N THR A 60 -5.41 -6.33 24.70
CA THR A 60 -4.48 -7.48 24.69
C THR A 60 -3.08 -7.14 25.18
N GLY A 61 -2.66 -5.87 25.08
CA GLY A 61 -1.30 -5.43 25.37
C GLY A 61 -0.27 -5.92 24.35
N GLN A 62 -0.70 -6.55 23.24
CA GLN A 62 0.20 -7.03 22.20
C GLN A 62 1.02 -5.87 21.62
N LYS A 63 2.33 -6.07 21.50
CA LYS A 63 3.23 -5.10 20.88
C LYS A 63 3.35 -5.31 19.37
N ILE A 64 3.27 -4.22 18.61
CA ILE A 64 3.39 -4.17 17.16
C ILE A 64 4.55 -3.24 16.77
N LEU A 65 5.50 -3.72 15.97
CA LEU A 65 6.65 -2.93 15.56
C LEU A 65 6.23 -1.93 14.46
N ILE A 66 6.39 -0.62 14.72
CA ILE A 66 6.10 0.47 13.74
C ILE A 66 7.36 1.31 13.43
N ARG A 67 8.39 1.20 14.28
CA ARG A 67 9.60 2.05 14.31
C ARG A 67 10.29 2.25 12.96
N GLY A 68 11.10 3.31 12.90
CA GLY A 68 12.10 3.49 11.84
C GLY A 68 11.64 4.43 10.73
N THR A 69 10.80 5.42 11.05
CA THR A 69 10.41 6.46 10.11
C THR A 69 10.97 7.82 10.51
N THR A 70 11.16 8.68 9.52
CA THR A 70 11.62 10.06 9.72
C THR A 70 10.61 10.99 9.10
N HIS A 71 10.03 11.85 9.93
CA HIS A 71 9.07 12.86 9.51
C HIS A 71 9.78 14.21 9.31
N ILE A 72 9.49 14.88 8.20
CA ILE A 72 9.92 16.25 7.95
C ILE A 72 8.83 17.17 8.46
N LEU A 73 9.17 18.05 9.41
CA LEU A 73 8.21 18.96 10.02
C LEU A 73 7.68 19.99 9.02
N SER A 74 6.37 20.18 9.06
CA SER A 74 5.66 21.15 8.22
C SER A 74 5.97 22.59 8.62
N ASP A 75 6.09 22.83 9.93
CA ASP A 75 6.59 24.08 10.52
C ASP A 75 7.85 23.79 11.33
N PRO A 76 9.05 23.83 10.71
CA PRO A 76 10.28 23.38 11.34
C PRO A 76 10.83 24.34 12.41
N PHE A 77 10.16 25.47 12.66
CA PHE A 77 10.69 26.56 13.50
C PHE A 77 9.83 26.92 14.71
N ASP A 78 8.55 26.54 14.73
CA ASP A 78 7.64 26.98 15.80
C ASP A 78 7.07 25.82 16.60
N LYS A 79 6.45 24.85 15.92
CA LYS A 79 5.64 23.84 16.61
C LYS A 79 5.49 22.55 15.83
N VAL A 80 5.36 21.45 16.57
CA VAL A 80 4.89 20.18 16.05
C VAL A 80 3.54 19.84 16.68
N THR A 81 2.58 19.39 15.88
CA THR A 81 1.28 18.99 16.41
C THR A 81 1.23 17.49 16.64
N LYS A 82 0.49 17.08 17.67
CA LYS A 82 0.12 15.69 17.93
C LYS A 82 -0.51 15.06 16.69
N LYS A 83 -1.38 15.80 15.99
CA LYS A 83 -2.01 15.36 14.75
C LYS A 83 -0.98 15.03 13.67
N GLU A 84 -0.04 15.93 13.42
CA GLU A 84 1.02 15.73 12.42
C GLU A 84 1.87 14.47 12.72
N LEU A 85 2.24 14.26 13.98
CA LEU A 85 2.99 13.08 14.39
C LEU A 85 2.16 11.79 14.22
N LEU A 86 0.89 11.80 14.64
CA LEU A 86 -0.02 10.68 14.45
C LEU A 86 -0.28 10.39 12.97
N ASP A 87 -0.40 11.41 12.12
CA ASP A 87 -0.59 11.26 10.67
C ASP A 87 0.67 10.65 10.02
N SER A 88 1.86 11.03 10.46
CA SER A 88 3.12 10.40 10.04
C SER A 88 3.18 8.92 10.45
N ILE A 89 2.73 8.58 11.66
CA ILE A 89 2.63 7.19 12.13
C ILE A 89 1.58 6.41 11.33
N ARG A 90 0.42 7.00 10.99
CA ARG A 90 -0.58 6.37 10.11
C ARG A 90 -0.03 6.09 8.72
N HIS A 91 0.77 7.01 8.18
CA HIS A 91 1.44 6.80 6.91
C HIS A 91 2.42 5.62 7.01
N GLN A 92 3.27 5.57 8.04
CA GLN A 92 4.16 4.45 8.28
C GLN A 92 3.41 3.11 8.46
N MET A 93 2.30 3.11 9.19
CA MET A 93 1.43 1.93 9.31
C MET A 93 0.84 1.49 7.97
N THR A 94 0.66 2.39 7.01
CA THR A 94 0.20 2.05 5.66
C THR A 94 1.30 1.36 4.85
N GLU A 95 2.53 1.88 4.93
CA GLU A 95 3.71 1.27 4.29
C GLU A 95 4.01 -0.12 4.86
N LEU A 96 3.89 -0.28 6.18
CA LEU A 96 4.04 -1.56 6.87
C LEU A 96 2.82 -2.48 6.74
N GLN A 97 1.79 -2.05 6.00
CA GLN A 97 0.53 -2.77 5.86
C GLN A 97 -0.09 -3.17 7.20
N LEU A 98 -0.04 -2.34 8.24
CA LEU A 98 -0.68 -2.61 9.53
C LEU A 98 -2.09 -2.03 9.59
N ASN A 99 -2.38 -1.04 8.75
CA ASN A 99 -3.62 -0.29 8.72
C ASN A 99 -4.85 -1.11 8.29
N TYR A 100 -4.69 -2.34 7.77
CA TYR A 100 -5.82 -3.23 7.50
C TYR A 100 -6.38 -3.83 8.79
N LYS A 101 -5.51 -4.17 9.75
CA LYS A 101 -5.89 -4.83 11.00
C LYS A 101 -6.05 -3.86 12.17
N TYR A 102 -5.26 -2.80 12.18
CA TYR A 102 -5.17 -1.89 13.33
C TYR A 102 -5.58 -0.46 12.97
N GLU A 103 -6.24 0.18 13.92
CA GLU A 103 -6.53 1.60 13.93
C GLU A 103 -5.62 2.29 14.97
N LEU A 104 -4.97 3.38 14.57
CA LEU A 104 -4.20 4.24 15.46
C LEU A 104 -5.13 5.18 16.22
N LEU A 105 -5.26 4.97 17.52
CA LEU A 105 -6.09 5.81 18.40
C LEU A 105 -5.32 7.05 18.85
N ASP A 106 -4.23 6.84 19.59
CA ASP A 106 -3.48 7.92 20.24
C ASP A 106 -2.07 7.47 20.64
N PHE A 107 -1.27 8.35 21.24
CA PHE A 107 -0.07 8.02 21.98
C PHE A 107 -0.39 7.34 23.32
N ALA A 108 0.44 6.38 23.72
CA ALA A 108 0.42 5.86 25.08
C ALA A 108 1.05 6.87 26.04
N SER A 109 0.80 6.70 27.35
CA SER A 109 1.30 7.62 28.39
C SER A 109 2.83 7.71 28.47
N ASP A 110 3.55 6.73 27.92
CA ASP A 110 5.01 6.70 27.90
C ASP A 110 5.61 7.32 26.64
N ALA A 111 4.80 7.80 25.70
CA ALA A 111 5.27 8.47 24.50
C ALA A 111 5.89 9.83 24.85
N LYS A 112 7.12 10.04 24.34
CA LYS A 112 7.94 11.20 24.69
C LYS A 112 8.68 11.72 23.48
N LEU A 113 8.65 13.04 23.30
CA LEU A 113 9.43 13.74 22.29
C LEU A 113 10.66 14.36 22.92
N TYR A 114 11.81 14.12 22.32
CA TYR A 114 13.10 14.64 22.76
C TYR A 114 13.74 15.52 21.70
N ASN A 115 14.53 16.50 22.14
CA ASN A 115 15.53 17.18 21.31
C ASN A 115 16.90 17.00 21.96
N ASN A 116 17.81 16.28 21.30
CA ASN A 116 19.16 16.05 21.81
C ASN A 116 19.23 15.56 23.29
N GLY A 117 18.28 14.71 23.69
CA GLY A 117 18.16 14.18 25.06
C GLY A 117 17.32 15.03 26.03
N GLU A 118 16.97 16.26 25.68
CA GLU A 118 16.04 17.09 26.46
C GLU A 118 14.59 16.68 26.16
N LEU A 119 13.79 16.41 27.20
CA LEU A 119 12.36 16.10 27.08
C LEU A 119 11.59 17.37 26.70
N LEU A 120 10.95 17.36 25.54
CA LEU A 120 10.11 18.45 25.07
C LEU A 120 8.62 18.22 25.32
N PHE A 121 8.19 16.96 25.35
CA PHE A 121 6.78 16.60 25.52
C PHE A 121 6.59 15.22 26.14
N SER A 122 5.60 15.12 27.03
CA SER A 122 5.01 13.88 27.54
C SER A 122 3.49 13.93 27.42
N VAL A 123 2.88 12.77 27.12
CA VAL A 123 1.42 12.63 27.07
C VAL A 123 0.83 12.88 28.47
N GLY A 124 0.11 13.99 28.62
CA GLY A 124 -0.46 14.44 29.90
C GLY A 124 -0.36 15.94 30.13
N ASP A 125 0.51 16.62 29.37
CA ASP A 125 0.58 18.08 29.35
C ASP A 125 -0.45 18.59 28.33
N ASP A 126 -1.44 19.34 28.80
CA ASP A 126 -2.54 19.86 28.00
C ASP A 126 -2.04 20.55 26.72
N GLU A 127 -2.77 20.30 25.63
CA GLU A 127 -2.59 20.80 24.26
C GLU A 127 -1.75 19.90 23.33
N GLY A 128 -2.43 19.35 22.32
CA GLY A 128 -1.87 18.55 21.23
C GLY A 128 -0.94 19.32 20.28
N THR A 129 -0.17 20.30 20.77
CA THR A 129 0.84 21.06 20.05
C THR A 129 2.03 21.35 20.96
N VAL A 130 3.22 20.94 20.53
CA VAL A 130 4.48 21.11 21.25
C VAL A 130 5.27 22.22 20.56
N ARG A 131 5.62 23.27 21.31
CA ARG A 131 6.56 24.28 20.79
C ARG A 131 7.96 23.71 20.73
N LEU A 132 8.59 23.85 19.58
CA LEU A 132 9.94 23.38 19.35
C LEU A 132 10.92 24.41 19.96
N LYS A 133 11.89 23.94 20.75
CA LYS A 133 12.93 24.79 21.34
C LYS A 133 14.31 24.32 20.88
N GLY A 134 15.18 25.28 20.55
CA GLY A 134 16.60 25.07 20.28
C GLY A 134 17.02 25.16 18.82
N ASP A 135 18.32 25.33 18.60
CA ASP A 135 18.93 25.54 17.28
C ASP A 135 19.20 24.23 16.51
N ILE A 136 19.14 23.09 17.22
CA ILE A 136 19.44 21.74 16.70
C ILE A 136 18.12 21.03 16.38
N ARG A 137 18.02 20.49 15.15
CA ARG A 137 16.74 20.12 14.51
C ARG A 137 16.52 18.60 14.33
N LYS A 138 17.05 17.79 15.26
CA LYS A 138 16.91 16.32 15.24
C LYS A 138 16.10 15.88 16.45
N TYR A 139 14.79 15.84 16.28
CA TYR A 139 13.85 15.41 17.30
C TYR A 139 13.72 13.88 17.31
N GLN A 140 13.41 13.30 18.45
CA GLN A 140 13.20 11.85 18.61
C GLN A 140 11.90 11.60 19.36
N LEU A 141 10.95 10.93 18.71
CA LEU A 141 9.71 10.48 19.33
C LEU A 141 9.85 9.00 19.67
N ASN A 142 9.81 8.68 20.97
CA ASN A 142 9.97 7.33 21.51
C ASN A 142 8.73 6.94 22.34
N GLY A 143 8.62 5.65 22.69
CA GLY A 143 7.55 5.11 23.53
C GLY A 143 6.54 4.32 22.71
N HIS A 144 5.27 4.36 23.08
CA HIS A 144 4.24 3.61 22.37
C HIS A 144 3.07 4.45 21.85
N VAL A 145 2.35 3.89 20.90
CA VAL A 145 1.03 4.32 20.47
C VAL A 145 -0.02 3.28 20.83
N ILE A 146 -1.24 3.73 21.08
CA ILE A 146 -2.40 2.89 21.36
C ILE A 146 -3.02 2.52 20.02
N LEU A 147 -3.08 1.21 19.77
CA LEU A 147 -3.76 0.63 18.63
C LEU A 147 -5.03 -0.06 19.09
N ARG A 148 -6.00 -0.18 18.21
CA ARG A 148 -7.16 -1.07 18.39
C ARG A 148 -7.32 -1.93 17.16
N GLU A 149 -7.72 -3.19 17.34
CA GLU A 149 -8.14 -3.99 16.19
C GLU A 149 -9.34 -3.34 15.52
N LYS A 150 -9.26 -3.15 14.21
CA LYS A 150 -10.36 -2.59 13.44
C LYS A 150 -11.57 -3.51 13.59
N LYS A 151 -12.67 -2.91 14.01
CA LYS A 151 -13.95 -3.61 14.02
C LYS A 151 -14.51 -3.56 12.61
N GLU A 152 -14.88 -4.73 12.10
CA GLU A 152 -15.66 -4.78 10.87
C GLU A 152 -16.95 -3.95 11.05
N PRO A 153 -17.30 -3.10 10.08
CA PRO A 153 -18.50 -2.29 10.16
C PRO A 153 -19.75 -3.16 10.21
N GLU A 154 -20.75 -2.71 10.98
CA GLU A 154 -22.03 -3.40 11.08
C GLU A 154 -22.71 -3.52 9.70
N LEU A 155 -23.26 -4.70 9.41
CA LEU A 155 -23.98 -4.96 8.16
C LEU A 155 -25.42 -4.44 8.25
N LYS A 156 -25.62 -3.18 7.84
CA LYS A 156 -26.94 -2.52 7.79
C LYS A 156 -27.66 -2.78 6.47
N ASN A 157 -26.93 -2.72 5.36
CA ASN A 157 -27.44 -2.87 4.00
C ASN A 157 -26.52 -3.82 3.23
N PRO A 158 -26.62 -5.14 3.46
CA PRO A 158 -25.66 -6.10 2.92
C PRO A 158 -25.67 -6.12 1.38
N ALA A 159 -24.48 -6.25 0.80
CA ALA A 159 -24.32 -6.52 -0.62
C ALA A 159 -24.56 -8.03 -0.89
N ASN A 160 -25.14 -8.34 -2.06
CA ASN A 160 -25.34 -9.72 -2.49
C ASN A 160 -24.17 -10.27 -3.31
N PHE A 161 -23.42 -9.37 -3.96
CA PHE A 161 -22.33 -9.70 -4.87
C PHE A 161 -21.18 -8.70 -4.74
N ALA A 162 -19.97 -9.15 -5.10
CA ALA A 162 -18.82 -8.31 -5.37
C ALA A 162 -18.29 -8.60 -6.78
N GLN A 163 -17.78 -7.59 -7.48
CA GLN A 163 -17.05 -7.76 -8.72
C GLN A 163 -15.63 -8.23 -8.42
N ILE A 164 -15.20 -9.29 -9.07
CA ILE A 164 -13.83 -9.79 -8.95
C ILE A 164 -13.02 -9.28 -10.13
N ASN A 165 -11.99 -8.50 -9.81
CA ASN A 165 -11.00 -8.01 -10.77
C ASN A 165 -9.75 -8.88 -10.65
N TYR A 166 -9.58 -9.81 -11.58
CA TYR A 166 -8.40 -10.66 -11.61
C TYR A 166 -7.28 -10.02 -12.45
N LYS A 167 -6.12 -9.84 -11.83
CA LYS A 167 -4.88 -9.35 -12.45
C LYS A 167 -3.80 -10.41 -12.27
N VAL A 168 -3.14 -10.83 -13.34
CA VAL A 168 -2.07 -11.85 -13.27
C VAL A 168 -0.82 -11.38 -13.99
N LYS A 169 0.33 -11.65 -13.38
CA LYS A 169 1.66 -11.37 -13.94
C LYS A 169 2.46 -12.65 -14.06
N PHE A 170 3.08 -12.85 -15.22
CA PHE A 170 3.97 -13.99 -15.45
C PHE A 170 5.44 -13.57 -15.47
N ALA A 171 6.24 -14.24 -14.66
CA ALA A 171 7.68 -14.04 -14.54
C ALA A 171 8.42 -15.31 -14.96
N ARG A 172 9.36 -15.21 -15.90
CA ARG A 172 10.10 -16.38 -16.38
C ARG A 172 11.18 -16.80 -15.38
N LEU A 173 11.28 -18.09 -15.09
CA LEU A 173 12.37 -18.67 -14.30
C LEU A 173 13.70 -18.49 -15.04
N GLY A 174 14.75 -18.02 -14.35
CA GLY A 174 16.11 -17.99 -14.89
C GLY A 174 16.67 -16.63 -15.30
N ASN A 175 15.99 -15.50 -15.07
CA ASN A 175 16.62 -14.18 -15.16
C ASN A 175 16.48 -13.43 -13.84
N PHE A 176 17.62 -13.15 -13.20
CA PHE A 176 17.73 -12.25 -12.03
C PHE A 176 17.23 -10.82 -12.30
N ILE A 177 16.90 -10.48 -13.55
CA ILE A 177 16.12 -9.31 -13.95
C ILE A 177 15.28 -9.70 -15.18
N GLY A 178 14.42 -10.70 -15.04
CA GLY A 178 13.51 -11.12 -16.12
C GLY A 178 12.49 -10.02 -16.40
N ARG A 179 12.49 -9.45 -17.61
CA ARG A 179 11.40 -8.55 -18.02
C ARG A 179 10.08 -9.29 -17.78
N PRO A 180 9.16 -8.75 -16.95
CA PRO A 180 7.86 -9.35 -16.79
C PRO A 180 7.19 -9.43 -18.16
N LEU A 181 6.54 -10.56 -18.46
CA LEU A 181 5.95 -10.79 -19.78
C LEU A 181 4.88 -9.72 -20.06
N GLU A 182 3.88 -9.65 -19.19
CA GLU A 182 2.90 -8.56 -19.09
C GLU A 182 2.05 -8.80 -17.82
N THR A 183 1.42 -7.75 -17.30
CA THR A 183 0.29 -7.90 -16.37
C THR A 183 -0.99 -7.96 -17.20
N ILE A 184 -1.75 -9.03 -17.07
CA ILE A 184 -3.02 -9.23 -17.76
C ILE A 184 -4.14 -9.00 -16.77
N GLN A 185 -5.07 -8.11 -17.11
CA GLN A 185 -6.28 -7.86 -16.36
C GLN A 185 -7.48 -8.45 -17.12
N LEU A 186 -8.28 -9.26 -16.43
CA LEU A 186 -9.52 -9.78 -16.98
C LEU A 186 -10.70 -8.83 -16.71
N GLU A 187 -11.78 -9.02 -17.46
CA GLU A 187 -13.06 -8.38 -17.19
C GLU A 187 -13.58 -8.79 -15.81
N SER A 188 -14.22 -7.83 -15.15
CA SER A 188 -14.80 -8.00 -13.83
C SER A 188 -15.98 -8.96 -13.86
N VAL A 189 -15.94 -10.00 -13.03
CA VAL A 189 -17.05 -10.97 -12.92
C VAL A 189 -17.76 -10.81 -11.58
N PRO A 190 -19.10 -10.70 -11.52
CA PRO A 190 -19.82 -10.68 -10.26
C PRO A 190 -19.80 -12.06 -9.61
N ILE A 191 -19.41 -12.13 -8.34
CA ILE A 191 -19.40 -13.33 -7.51
C ILE A 191 -20.21 -13.07 -6.24
N SER A 192 -21.00 -14.04 -5.79
CA SER A 192 -21.82 -13.92 -4.60
C SER A 192 -20.97 -13.78 -3.34
N ILE A 193 -21.42 -12.93 -2.41
CA ILE A 193 -20.85 -12.87 -1.06
C ILE A 193 -20.94 -14.26 -0.42
N GLY A 194 -19.88 -14.68 0.29
CA GLY A 194 -19.77 -16.01 0.92
C GLY A 194 -19.33 -17.13 -0.01
N GLN A 195 -19.24 -16.89 -1.33
CA GLN A 195 -18.68 -17.87 -2.26
C GLN A 195 -17.17 -18.00 -2.06
N LYS A 196 -16.62 -19.19 -2.32
CA LYS A 196 -15.19 -19.47 -2.19
C LYS A 196 -14.48 -19.39 -3.55
N ILE A 197 -13.30 -18.78 -3.53
CA ILE A 197 -12.29 -18.80 -4.59
C ILE A 197 -11.09 -19.58 -4.04
N THR A 198 -10.54 -20.50 -4.83
CA THR A 198 -9.40 -21.34 -4.42
C THR A 198 -8.17 -21.00 -5.24
N SER A 199 -6.98 -21.21 -4.65
CA SER A 199 -5.69 -21.13 -5.35
C SER A 199 -5.71 -21.96 -6.65
N GLN A 200 -6.24 -23.18 -6.60
CA GLN A 200 -6.30 -24.08 -7.76
C GLN A 200 -7.18 -23.53 -8.89
N ALA A 201 -8.34 -22.94 -8.58
CA ALA A 201 -9.21 -22.35 -9.60
C ALA A 201 -8.52 -21.17 -10.29
N LEU A 202 -7.84 -20.32 -9.52
CA LEU A 202 -7.08 -19.19 -10.04
C LEU A 202 -5.85 -19.65 -10.83
N ARG A 203 -5.16 -20.70 -10.40
CA ARG A 203 -4.02 -21.30 -11.13
C ARG A 203 -4.45 -21.88 -12.47
N ASN A 204 -5.59 -22.57 -12.53
CA ASN A 204 -6.14 -23.08 -13.78
C ASN A 204 -6.47 -21.93 -14.74
N LEU A 205 -7.15 -20.89 -14.23
CA LEU A 205 -7.44 -19.68 -15.00
C LEU A 205 -6.16 -18.99 -15.51
N ALA A 206 -5.16 -18.85 -14.66
CA ALA A 206 -3.86 -18.30 -15.04
C ALA A 206 -3.18 -19.15 -16.14
N GLN A 207 -3.24 -20.47 -16.04
CA GLN A 207 -2.68 -21.37 -17.05
C GLN A 207 -3.41 -21.26 -18.39
N GLU A 208 -4.74 -21.08 -18.40
CA GLU A 208 -5.51 -20.81 -19.62
C GLU A 208 -5.11 -19.48 -20.27
N ILE A 209 -4.93 -18.42 -19.47
CA ILE A 209 -4.47 -17.12 -19.95
C ILE A 209 -3.05 -17.25 -20.53
N LEU A 210 -2.16 -17.94 -19.81
CA LEU A 210 -0.79 -18.18 -20.23
C LEU A 210 -0.76 -18.94 -21.56
N ALA A 211 -1.51 -20.03 -21.68
CA ALA A 211 -1.54 -20.85 -22.90
C ALA A 211 -2.06 -20.07 -24.12
N LYS A 212 -3.02 -19.17 -23.94
CA LYS A 212 -3.53 -18.31 -25.03
C LYS A 212 -2.48 -17.33 -25.55
N LYS A 213 -1.63 -16.78 -24.67
CA LYS A 213 -0.69 -15.71 -25.01
C LYS A 213 0.74 -16.22 -25.27
N TYR A 214 1.15 -17.25 -24.56
CA TYR A 214 2.46 -17.89 -24.59
C TYR A 214 2.29 -19.42 -24.61
N PRO A 215 1.86 -20.01 -25.74
CA PRO A 215 1.44 -21.40 -25.84
C PRO A 215 2.54 -22.43 -25.56
N THR A 216 3.81 -22.02 -25.54
CA THR A 216 4.96 -22.87 -25.25
C THR A 216 5.37 -22.85 -23.77
N MET A 217 4.66 -22.12 -22.91
CA MET A 217 5.01 -21.93 -21.50
C MET A 217 3.98 -22.56 -20.56
N GLN A 218 4.46 -22.92 -19.36
CA GLN A 218 3.65 -23.46 -18.27
C GLN A 218 4.01 -22.83 -16.92
N ILE A 219 3.05 -22.78 -16.01
CA ILE A 219 3.24 -22.30 -14.63
C ILE A 219 4.01 -23.36 -13.84
N ARG A 220 5.16 -22.98 -13.29
CA ARG A 220 6.00 -23.84 -12.43
C ARG A 220 5.77 -23.58 -10.94
N GLY A 221 5.39 -22.36 -10.56
CA GLY A 221 5.13 -22.02 -9.15
C GLY A 221 4.41 -20.69 -8.99
N GLU A 222 3.86 -20.47 -7.80
CA GLU A 222 3.29 -19.20 -7.37
C GLU A 222 4.33 -18.38 -6.62
N ALA A 223 4.45 -17.09 -6.94
CA ALA A 223 5.36 -16.17 -6.27
C ALA A 223 4.62 -15.31 -5.24
N GLU A 224 3.39 -14.89 -5.54
CA GLU A 224 2.66 -13.93 -4.72
C GLU A 224 1.16 -13.99 -5.04
N THR A 225 0.33 -13.89 -4.00
CA THR A 225 -1.09 -13.58 -4.11
C THR A 225 -1.44 -12.42 -3.18
N ILE A 226 -1.99 -11.35 -3.77
CA ILE A 226 -2.54 -10.21 -3.03
C ILE A 226 -4.03 -10.15 -3.33
N ILE A 227 -4.85 -10.07 -2.28
CA ILE A 227 -6.29 -9.82 -2.44
C ILE A 227 -6.63 -8.50 -1.76
N THR A 228 -7.25 -7.58 -2.48
CA THR A 228 -7.67 -6.29 -1.95
C THR A 228 -9.18 -6.20 -2.02
N HIS A 229 -9.84 -5.94 -0.89
CA HIS A 229 -11.29 -5.87 -0.81
C HIS A 229 -11.70 -4.43 -0.63
N ASN A 230 -12.58 -3.95 -1.48
CA ASN A 230 -13.29 -2.72 -1.25
C ASN A 230 -14.50 -3.02 -0.36
N CYS A 231 -14.38 -2.73 0.93
CA CYS A 231 -15.46 -2.81 1.90
C CYS A 231 -15.91 -1.38 2.22
N ASN A 232 -17.17 -1.06 1.93
CA ASN A 232 -17.79 0.22 2.25
C ASN A 232 -17.02 1.45 1.73
N GLY A 233 -16.26 1.32 0.65
CA GLY A 233 -15.45 2.39 0.06
C GLY A 233 -13.98 2.40 0.48
N ASP A 234 -13.58 1.55 1.43
CA ASP A 234 -12.22 1.40 1.91
C ASP A 234 -11.57 0.13 1.36
N PHE A 235 -10.36 0.27 0.81
CA PHE A 235 -9.57 -0.86 0.34
C PHE A 235 -8.79 -1.48 1.50
N GLN A 236 -9.28 -2.60 2.03
CA GLN A 236 -8.54 -3.44 2.94
C GLN A 236 -7.68 -4.43 2.15
N LYS A 237 -6.36 -4.40 2.34
CA LYS A 237 -5.43 -5.35 1.72
C LYS A 237 -5.31 -6.59 2.58
N TYR A 238 -5.45 -7.75 1.97
CA TYR A 238 -5.21 -9.05 2.55
C TYR A 238 -4.05 -9.67 1.78
N PHE A 239 -2.99 -9.97 2.51
CA PHE A 239 -1.85 -10.69 1.99
C PHE A 239 -2.03 -12.16 2.36
N SER A 240 -2.01 -13.05 1.36
CA SER A 240 -1.81 -14.47 1.62
C SER A 240 -0.37 -14.78 1.25
N GLU A 241 0.40 -15.28 2.22
CA GLU A 241 1.71 -15.86 1.94
C GLU A 241 1.57 -17.08 1.02
N VAL A 242 2.62 -17.32 0.25
CA VAL A 242 2.78 -18.34 -0.80
C VAL A 242 2.22 -19.71 -0.36
N GLY A 243 1.26 -20.26 -1.12
CA GLY A 243 0.73 -21.60 -0.89
C GLY A 243 -0.73 -21.77 -1.30
N ASP A 244 -1.27 -22.95 -1.01
CA ASP A 244 -2.69 -23.21 -1.23
C ASP A 244 -3.56 -22.41 -0.25
N PHE A 245 -4.54 -21.69 -0.80
CA PHE A 245 -5.48 -20.90 -0.01
C PHE A 245 -6.91 -21.08 -0.50
N SER A 246 -7.85 -20.77 0.39
CA SER A 246 -9.27 -20.62 0.06
C SER A 246 -9.74 -19.28 0.57
N TYR A 247 -10.04 -18.38 -0.36
CA TYR A 247 -10.59 -17.07 -0.06
C TYR A 247 -12.12 -17.13 -0.12
N THR A 248 -12.80 -16.68 0.93
CA THR A 248 -14.27 -16.55 0.94
C THR A 248 -14.62 -15.08 0.73
N ILE A 249 -15.47 -14.77 -0.26
CA ILE A 249 -15.88 -13.38 -0.52
C ILE A 249 -16.50 -12.79 0.75
N ALA A 250 -15.82 -11.80 1.33
CA ALA A 250 -16.15 -11.29 2.66
C ALA A 250 -17.50 -10.54 2.67
N PRO A 251 -18.34 -10.72 3.73
CA PRO A 251 -19.53 -9.92 3.96
C PRO A 251 -19.22 -8.42 4.00
N ARG A 252 -20.11 -7.60 3.42
CA ARG A 252 -19.96 -6.13 3.37
C ARG A 252 -21.29 -5.45 3.10
N ASN A 253 -21.37 -4.15 3.38
CA ASN A 253 -22.52 -3.36 2.93
C ASN A 253 -22.37 -2.99 1.46
N LYS A 254 -23.50 -2.64 0.85
CA LYS A 254 -23.54 -1.89 -0.40
C LYS A 254 -22.77 -0.57 -0.23
N ILE A 255 -22.02 -0.19 -1.25
CA ILE A 255 -21.34 1.10 -1.28
C ILE A 255 -22.34 2.12 -1.79
N ILE A 256 -22.75 3.04 -0.93
CA ILE A 256 -23.67 4.12 -1.30
C ILE A 256 -22.90 5.43 -1.12
N LYS A 257 -22.85 6.25 -2.17
CA LYS A 257 -22.26 7.60 -2.09
C LYS A 257 -23.23 8.62 -2.63
N THR A 258 -23.30 9.77 -1.98
CA THR A 258 -24.06 10.91 -2.49
C THR A 258 -23.32 11.52 -3.67
N ASN A 259 -23.99 11.60 -4.82
CA ASN A 259 -23.44 12.27 -5.98
C ASN A 259 -23.38 13.79 -5.72
N PRO A 260 -22.19 14.42 -5.78
CA PRO A 260 -22.03 15.83 -5.44
C PRO A 260 -22.75 16.78 -6.41
N LYS A 261 -23.12 16.32 -7.60
CA LYS A 261 -23.85 17.13 -8.60
C LYS A 261 -25.36 17.04 -8.43
N SER A 262 -25.89 15.86 -8.17
CA SER A 262 -27.34 15.62 -8.12
C SER A 262 -27.91 15.64 -6.69
N GLY A 263 -27.07 15.45 -5.67
CA GLY A 263 -27.48 15.33 -4.27
C GLY A 263 -28.15 14.00 -3.91
N PHE A 264 -28.31 13.09 -4.88
CA PHE A 264 -28.92 11.78 -4.66
C PHE A 264 -27.88 10.72 -4.30
N GLU A 265 -28.30 9.74 -3.52
CA GLU A 265 -27.52 8.55 -3.22
C GLU A 265 -27.46 7.61 -4.43
N GLU A 266 -26.24 7.20 -4.80
CA GLU A 266 -25.99 6.24 -5.87
C GLU A 266 -25.29 5.00 -5.29
N GLU A 267 -25.74 3.82 -5.74
CA GLU A 267 -25.12 2.54 -5.39
C GLU A 267 -23.92 2.27 -6.32
N PHE A 268 -22.77 1.99 -5.72
CA PHE A 268 -21.54 1.62 -6.39
C PHE A 268 -21.25 0.14 -6.17
N THR A 269 -20.67 -0.50 -7.18
CA THR A 269 -20.33 -1.92 -7.10
C THR A 269 -19.15 -2.13 -6.16
N SER A 270 -19.29 -3.10 -5.24
CA SER A 270 -18.16 -3.59 -4.44
C SER A 270 -17.20 -4.37 -5.32
N ILE A 271 -15.90 -4.23 -5.08
CA ILE A 271 -14.86 -4.86 -5.89
C ILE A 271 -13.89 -5.59 -4.97
N ASP A 272 -13.50 -6.81 -5.35
CA ASP A 272 -12.29 -7.45 -4.86
C ASP A 272 -11.27 -7.53 -6.00
N GLU A 273 -10.07 -7.00 -5.78
CA GLU A 273 -8.95 -7.14 -6.69
C GLU A 273 -8.10 -8.32 -6.25
N ILE A 274 -7.96 -9.33 -7.10
CA ILE A 274 -7.06 -10.45 -6.91
C ILE A 274 -5.87 -10.24 -7.84
N TYR A 275 -4.69 -10.01 -7.29
CA TYR A 275 -3.44 -9.89 -8.02
C TYR A 275 -2.55 -11.10 -7.73
N GLN A 276 -2.09 -11.78 -8.78
CA GLN A 276 -1.20 -12.93 -8.65
C GLN A 276 0.05 -12.79 -9.52
N VAL A 277 1.16 -13.33 -9.00
CA VAL A 277 2.41 -13.49 -9.73
C VAL A 277 2.75 -14.97 -9.82
N TYR A 278 2.95 -15.47 -11.04
CA TYR A 278 3.38 -16.85 -11.28
C TYR A 278 4.75 -16.91 -11.95
N TYR A 279 5.55 -17.88 -11.51
CA TYR A 279 6.74 -18.30 -12.21
C TYR A 279 6.39 -19.24 -13.35
N VAL A 280 6.91 -18.95 -14.55
CA VAL A 280 6.67 -19.72 -15.75
C VAL A 280 7.98 -20.20 -16.38
N ASP A 281 7.90 -21.30 -17.12
CA ASP A 281 9.01 -21.80 -17.93
C ASP A 281 8.49 -22.45 -19.21
N PHE A 282 9.37 -22.73 -20.17
CA PHE A 282 9.02 -23.50 -21.34
C PHE A 282 8.58 -24.92 -20.95
N MET A 283 7.61 -25.44 -21.70
CA MET A 283 7.29 -26.86 -21.64
C MET A 283 8.48 -27.65 -22.15
N GLU A 284 8.95 -28.60 -21.34
CA GLU A 284 9.94 -29.59 -21.79
C GLU A 284 9.32 -30.41 -22.92
N LYS A 285 10.09 -30.60 -24.01
CA LYS A 285 9.68 -31.41 -25.15
C LYS A 285 9.80 -32.89 -24.85
#